data_AF-A0A4R9AKJ7-F1
#
_entry.id   AF-A0A4R9AKJ7-F1
#
_cell.length_a   1.000
_cell.length_b   1.000
_cell.length_c   1.000
_cell.angle_alpha   90.00
_cell.angle_beta   90.00
_cell.angle_gamma   90.00
#
_symmetry.space_group_name_H-M   'P 1'
#
loop_
_entity.id
_entity.type
_entity.pdbx_description
1 polymer ?
#
loop_
_entity_poly.entity_id
_entity_poly.type
_entity_poly.pdbx_seq_one_letter_code
_entity_poly.pdbx_strand_id
1 'polypeptide(L)'
;MAAPTHLDSVIALARHRGFVFQAGEIYGGSRSAWDYGPLGVELKENIKKQWWRSMVTSRDDVVGLDSSVILPRQVWEASGHVEVFSDPLIECTSCHKRFRADHLEEQYEEKKGRPPENGLDDIACPNCGNRHIWTEPRAFSGLLKTYLGPVDDEAGMHYLRPETAQGIFVNFANVLQASRSKPPFGIGQIGKSFRNEITPGNFIFRTREFEQMEMEFFVEPGTDETWHQYWIDTRMKWYTDLGINPENLRLFEHPAEKLSHYSKRTVDIEYRFGFTGTEFGELEGVANRGDFDLSTHAKASGKDLSYFDQTKNERWTPWVIEPAAGLTRSLMAFLVDAYVEEEVPNAKGGVDKRTVLKLDPRLSPVKAAILPLSRNEKLSPMARELAATLRQLWNVDFDDAGAIGRRYRRQDEIGTPFCITVDFDSLDDQAVTVRDRDTMAQERVPLADLEAYLAVRLRGV
;
A
#
# COMPACT_ATOMS: atom_id res chain seq x y z
N MET A 1 -12.24 15.96 26.14
CA MET A 1 -11.79 15.49 24.81
C MET A 1 -12.43 14.14 24.58
N ALA A 2 -12.89 13.84 23.36
CA ALA A 2 -13.39 12.50 23.04
C ALA A 2 -12.26 11.46 23.25
N ALA A 3 -12.62 10.22 23.60
CA ALA A 3 -11.65 9.12 23.64
C ALA A 3 -11.04 8.94 22.24
N PRO A 4 -9.73 8.63 22.12
CA PRO A 4 -9.10 8.40 20.83
C PRO A 4 -9.79 7.24 20.12
N THR A 5 -10.02 7.39 18.81
CA THR A 5 -10.54 6.31 17.98
C THR A 5 -9.47 5.22 17.80
N HIS A 6 -9.87 4.04 17.32
CA HIS A 6 -8.94 2.97 16.95
C HIS A 6 -7.86 3.48 15.99
N LEU A 7 -8.27 4.23 14.96
CA LEU A 7 -7.38 4.83 13.98
C LEU A 7 -6.42 5.86 14.61
N ASP A 8 -6.89 6.69 15.55
CA ASP A 8 -6.01 7.64 16.26
C ASP A 8 -4.90 6.91 17.03
N SER A 9 -5.23 5.79 17.68
CA SER A 9 -4.27 4.96 18.39
C SER A 9 -3.23 4.33 17.47
N VAL A 10 -3.64 3.86 16.29
CA VAL A 10 -2.71 3.33 15.26
C VAL A 10 -1.80 4.43 14.72
N ILE A 11 -2.33 5.62 14.43
CA ILE A 11 -1.54 6.77 13.96
C ILE A 11 -0.51 7.19 15.02
N ALA A 12 -0.92 7.23 16.30
CA ALA A 12 -0.04 7.56 17.40
C ALA A 12 1.10 6.53 17.54
N LEU A 13 0.78 5.23 17.46
CA LEU A 13 1.77 4.16 17.47
C LEU A 13 2.73 4.28 16.28
N ALA A 14 2.22 4.48 15.07
CA ALA A 14 3.01 4.57 13.85
C ALA A 14 4.04 5.71 13.92
N ARG A 15 3.66 6.86 14.48
CA ARG A 15 4.57 7.99 14.71
C ARG A 15 5.59 7.67 15.80
N HIS A 16 5.13 7.19 16.96
CA HIS A 16 5.99 6.98 18.12
C HIS A 16 7.03 5.86 17.91
N ARG A 17 6.66 4.81 17.16
CA ARG A 17 7.55 3.66 16.89
C ARG A 17 8.41 3.81 15.63
N GLY A 18 8.19 4.86 14.84
CA GLY A 18 9.02 5.10 13.66
C GLY A 18 8.61 4.31 12.42
N PHE A 19 7.30 4.12 12.22
CA PHE A 19 6.74 3.69 10.95
C PHE A 19 6.60 4.87 9.98
N VAL A 20 6.03 5.99 10.43
CA VAL A 20 5.70 7.12 9.55
C VAL A 20 5.97 8.45 10.26
N PHE A 21 6.63 9.37 9.57
CA PHE A 21 6.91 10.72 10.00
C PHE A 21 6.33 11.75 9.03
N GLN A 22 6.05 12.95 9.53
CA GLN A 22 5.60 14.05 8.69
C GLN A 22 6.77 14.52 7.81
N ALA A 23 6.60 14.54 6.48
CA ALA A 23 7.67 14.97 5.59
C ALA A 23 8.06 16.42 5.89
N GLY A 24 9.35 16.67 6.13
CA GLY A 24 9.87 18.00 6.47
C GLY A 24 9.36 18.55 7.81
N GLU A 25 9.09 17.70 8.80
CA GLU A 25 8.51 18.07 10.10
C GLU A 25 9.22 19.26 10.78
N ILE A 26 10.56 19.29 10.75
CA ILE A 26 11.36 20.38 11.35
C ILE A 26 11.17 21.74 10.65
N TYR A 27 10.62 21.75 9.43
CA TYR A 27 10.29 22.94 8.65
C TYR A 27 8.79 23.26 8.67
N GLY A 28 8.01 22.64 9.56
CA GLY A 28 6.56 22.83 9.67
C GLY A 28 5.73 21.81 8.87
N GLY A 29 6.37 20.86 8.20
CA GLY A 29 5.71 19.76 7.50
C GLY A 29 5.16 20.13 6.11
N SER A 30 5.24 19.18 5.18
CA SER A 30 4.60 19.27 3.86
C SER A 30 3.28 18.51 3.84
N ARG A 31 2.17 19.21 3.54
CA ARG A 31 0.84 18.58 3.51
C ARG A 31 0.78 17.44 2.50
N SER A 32 0.14 16.34 2.88
CA SER A 32 -0.03 15.15 2.04
C SER A 32 1.29 14.52 1.57
N ALA A 33 2.37 14.72 2.34
CA ALA A 33 3.65 14.09 2.13
C ALA A 33 4.15 13.50 3.47
N TRP A 34 4.71 12.29 3.39
CA TRP A 34 5.11 11.52 4.57
C TRP A 34 6.40 10.76 4.28
N ASP A 35 7.24 10.67 5.30
CA ASP A 35 8.47 9.88 5.29
C ASP A 35 8.25 8.57 6.06
N TYR A 36 8.88 7.49 5.62
CA TYR A 36 8.80 6.19 6.29
C TYR A 36 10.07 5.99 7.13
N GLY A 37 9.88 5.80 8.44
CA GLY A 37 10.98 5.54 9.36
C GLY A 37 11.52 4.11 9.24
N PRO A 38 12.47 3.70 10.10
CA PRO A 38 13.12 2.39 9.99
C PRO A 38 12.14 1.21 9.92
N LEU A 39 11.09 1.21 10.75
CA LEU A 39 10.09 0.14 10.72
C LEU A 39 9.13 0.26 9.54
N GLY A 40 8.86 1.49 9.09
CA GLY A 40 7.99 1.76 7.96
C GLY A 40 8.61 1.29 6.65
N VAL A 41 9.90 1.55 6.45
CA VAL A 41 10.65 1.05 5.29
C VAL A 41 10.59 -0.46 5.24
N GLU A 42 10.92 -1.14 6.33
CA GLU A 42 10.91 -2.61 6.39
C GLU A 42 9.50 -3.20 6.14
N LEU A 43 8.46 -2.61 6.72
CA LEU A 43 7.08 -3.03 6.44
C LEU A 43 6.73 -2.85 4.96
N LYS A 44 7.08 -1.70 4.36
CA LYS A 44 6.84 -1.43 2.93
C LYS A 44 7.57 -2.42 2.03
N GLU A 45 8.85 -2.67 2.30
CA GLU A 45 9.64 -3.63 1.54
C GLU A 45 9.09 -5.04 1.66
N ASN A 46 8.64 -5.45 2.84
CA ASN A 46 8.01 -6.76 3.02
C ASN A 46 6.70 -6.87 2.23
N ILE A 47 5.84 -5.84 2.25
CA ILE A 47 4.60 -5.83 1.46
C ILE A 47 4.93 -5.93 -0.05
N LYS A 48 5.89 -5.14 -0.54
CA LYS A 48 6.35 -5.19 -1.94
C LYS A 48 6.86 -6.57 -2.33
N LYS A 49 7.71 -7.18 -1.48
CA LYS A 49 8.24 -8.54 -1.70
C LYS A 49 7.12 -9.58 -1.75
N GLN A 50 6.14 -9.51 -0.85
CA GLN A 50 5.01 -10.44 -0.85
C GLN A 50 4.11 -10.25 -2.07
N TRP A 51 3.87 -9.01 -2.49
CA TRP A 51 3.12 -8.73 -3.72
C TRP A 51 3.88 -9.25 -4.94
N TRP A 52 5.16 -8.92 -5.08
CA TRP A 52 6.01 -9.36 -6.21
C TRP A 52 6.12 -10.88 -6.28
N ARG A 53 6.26 -11.53 -5.13
CA ARG A 53 6.26 -12.99 -5.04
C ARG A 53 4.93 -13.58 -5.53
N SER A 54 3.80 -13.05 -5.08
CA SER A 54 2.47 -13.57 -5.41
C SER A 54 2.07 -13.30 -6.85
N MET A 55 2.40 -12.11 -7.36
CA MET A 55 1.94 -11.63 -8.66
C MET A 55 2.90 -11.97 -9.79
N VAL A 56 4.20 -12.09 -9.51
CA VAL A 56 5.23 -12.28 -10.53
C VAL A 56 5.98 -13.59 -10.34
N THR A 57 6.77 -13.75 -9.28
CA THR A 57 7.77 -14.85 -9.25
C THR A 57 7.25 -16.22 -8.86
N SER A 58 6.04 -16.32 -8.31
CA SER A 58 5.37 -17.61 -8.03
C SER A 58 4.44 -18.04 -9.17
N ARG A 59 4.47 -17.32 -10.30
CA ARG A 59 3.65 -17.57 -11.48
C ARG A 59 4.54 -17.77 -12.70
N ASP A 60 4.02 -18.45 -13.71
CA ASP A 60 4.68 -18.67 -15.01
C ASP A 60 4.10 -17.78 -16.13
N ASP A 61 3.01 -17.07 -15.84
CA ASP A 61 2.26 -16.23 -16.77
C ASP A 61 2.47 -14.73 -16.56
N VAL A 62 3.31 -14.29 -15.61
CA VAL A 62 3.58 -12.86 -15.35
C VAL A 62 5.08 -12.56 -15.31
N VAL A 63 5.47 -11.46 -15.94
CA VAL A 63 6.85 -10.94 -15.93
C VAL A 63 6.93 -9.55 -15.32
N GLY A 64 8.13 -9.14 -14.89
CA GLY A 64 8.34 -7.84 -14.25
C GLY A 64 8.79 -6.74 -15.22
N LEU A 65 8.44 -5.50 -14.90
CA LEU A 65 8.95 -4.28 -15.53
C LEU A 65 9.28 -3.21 -14.48
N ASP A 66 10.26 -2.35 -14.79
CA ASP A 66 10.50 -1.09 -14.08
C ASP A 66 10.70 0.04 -15.10
N SER A 67 9.64 0.81 -15.34
CA SER A 67 9.62 1.93 -16.27
C SER A 67 9.99 3.23 -15.57
N SER A 68 10.52 4.18 -16.34
CA SER A 68 10.83 5.53 -15.84
C SER A 68 9.58 6.27 -15.33
N VAL A 69 9.79 7.14 -14.33
CA VAL A 69 8.77 8.06 -13.79
C VAL A 69 8.40 9.15 -14.80
N ILE A 70 9.38 9.63 -15.54
CA ILE A 70 9.20 10.68 -16.55
C ILE A 70 9.19 10.00 -17.91
N LEU A 71 8.02 10.00 -18.55
CA LEU A 71 7.78 9.48 -19.90
C LEU A 71 7.58 10.64 -20.88
N PRO A 72 7.74 10.41 -22.20
CA PRO A 72 7.41 11.42 -23.21
C PRO A 72 6.00 11.95 -23.02
N ARG A 73 5.83 13.27 -23.18
CA ARG A 73 4.54 13.96 -22.99
C ARG A 73 3.38 13.30 -23.77
N GLN A 74 3.67 12.82 -24.98
CA GLN A 74 2.71 12.17 -25.86
C GLN A 74 2.06 10.92 -25.25
N VAL A 75 2.72 10.25 -24.30
CA VAL A 75 2.14 9.10 -23.57
C VAL A 75 0.92 9.54 -22.77
N TRP A 76 0.99 10.70 -22.12
CA TRP A 76 -0.08 11.27 -21.28
C TRP A 76 -1.16 11.95 -22.10
N GLU A 77 -0.81 12.47 -23.28
CA GLU A 77 -1.78 13.01 -24.25
C GLU A 77 -2.57 11.86 -24.88
N ALA A 78 -1.88 10.82 -25.37
CA ALA A 78 -2.53 9.66 -25.98
C ALA A 78 -3.50 8.99 -24.99
N SER A 79 -3.05 8.71 -23.77
CA SER A 79 -3.89 8.08 -22.73
C SER A 79 -5.01 8.99 -22.18
N GLY A 80 -5.15 10.22 -22.67
CA GLY A 80 -6.19 11.16 -22.25
C GLY A 80 -5.93 11.87 -20.91
N HIS A 81 -4.90 11.48 -20.16
CA HIS A 81 -4.58 12.07 -18.85
C HIS A 81 -4.44 13.60 -18.89
N VAL A 82 -3.88 14.16 -19.96
CA VAL A 82 -3.74 15.63 -20.08
C VAL A 82 -5.11 16.32 -20.18
N GLU A 83 -6.10 15.68 -20.81
CA GLU A 83 -7.43 16.23 -21.03
C GLU A 83 -8.39 15.96 -19.85
N VAL A 84 -8.42 14.72 -19.35
CA VAL A 84 -9.45 14.28 -18.40
C VAL A 84 -9.02 14.32 -16.94
N PHE A 85 -7.72 14.41 -16.64
CA PHE A 85 -7.20 14.38 -15.26
C PHE A 85 -7.26 15.78 -14.62
N SER A 86 -8.46 16.36 -14.61
CA SER A 86 -8.74 17.67 -14.03
C SER A 86 -9.90 17.61 -13.06
N ASP A 87 -9.70 18.10 -11.84
CA ASP A 87 -10.70 18.12 -10.78
C ASP A 87 -11.38 19.49 -10.70
N PRO A 88 -12.69 19.56 -10.35
CA PRO A 88 -13.40 20.81 -10.14
C PRO A 88 -13.00 21.43 -8.78
N LEU A 89 -12.07 22.38 -8.82
CA LEU A 89 -11.54 23.05 -7.63
C LEU A 89 -12.40 24.26 -7.25
N ILE A 90 -12.81 24.31 -5.98
CA ILE A 90 -13.50 25.45 -5.38
C ILE A 90 -12.77 25.93 -4.12
N GLU A 91 -12.97 27.20 -3.77
CA GLU A 91 -12.44 27.81 -2.55
C GLU A 91 -13.57 28.36 -1.68
N CYS A 92 -13.47 28.14 -0.36
CA CYS A 92 -14.32 28.82 0.60
C CYS A 92 -13.81 30.26 0.78
N THR A 93 -14.57 31.25 0.32
CA THR A 93 -14.22 32.68 0.41
C THR A 93 -14.10 33.20 1.84
N SER A 94 -14.59 32.44 2.83
CA SER A 94 -14.51 32.81 4.25
C SER A 94 -13.25 32.30 4.95
N CYS A 95 -12.76 31.09 4.64
CA CYS A 95 -11.59 30.50 5.30
C CYS A 95 -10.43 30.17 4.36
N HIS A 96 -10.59 30.47 3.07
CA HIS A 96 -9.63 30.23 1.98
C HIS A 96 -9.14 28.78 1.86
N LYS A 97 -9.86 27.83 2.48
CA LYS A 97 -9.60 26.41 2.26
C LYS A 97 -10.20 26.00 0.92
N ARG A 98 -9.43 25.17 0.20
CA ARG A 98 -9.80 24.63 -1.11
C ARG A 98 -10.35 23.22 -0.95
N PHE A 99 -11.33 22.91 -1.78
CA PHE A 99 -12.05 21.65 -1.77
C PHE A 99 -12.32 21.22 -3.21
N ARG A 100 -12.55 19.92 -3.38
CA ARG A 100 -13.11 19.35 -4.59
C ARG A 100 -14.63 19.45 -4.54
N ALA A 101 -15.24 20.04 -5.57
CA ALA A 101 -16.67 20.29 -5.61
C ALA A 101 -17.48 18.99 -5.57
N ASP A 102 -17.10 18.03 -6.41
CA ASP A 102 -17.70 16.71 -6.52
C ASP A 102 -17.65 15.92 -5.19
N HIS A 103 -16.52 15.91 -4.50
CA HIS A 103 -16.42 15.26 -3.18
C HIS A 103 -17.37 15.84 -2.14
N LEU A 104 -17.63 17.15 -2.17
CA LEU A 104 -18.57 17.76 -1.23
C LEU A 104 -20.01 17.35 -1.55
N GLU A 105 -20.36 17.27 -2.82
CA GLU A 105 -21.68 16.83 -3.29
C GLU A 105 -21.92 15.35 -2.96
N GLU A 106 -20.95 14.48 -3.21
CA GLU A 106 -21.04 13.04 -2.85
C GLU A 106 -21.19 12.84 -1.34
N GLN A 107 -20.43 13.57 -0.52
CA GLN A 107 -20.57 13.51 0.95
C GLN A 107 -21.93 14.03 1.43
N TYR A 108 -22.48 15.04 0.74
CA TYR A 108 -23.83 15.53 1.04
C TYR A 108 -24.87 14.46 0.70
N GLU A 109 -24.77 13.84 -0.47
CA GLU A 109 -25.65 12.77 -0.94
C GLU A 109 -25.66 11.58 0.00
N GLU A 110 -24.48 11.09 0.37
CA GLU A 110 -24.35 9.96 1.30
C GLU A 110 -25.01 10.26 2.65
N LYS A 111 -24.85 11.50 3.14
CA LYS A 111 -25.40 11.93 4.44
C LYS A 111 -26.90 12.24 4.39
N LYS A 112 -27.43 12.70 3.26
CA LYS A 112 -28.81 13.18 3.12
C LYS A 112 -29.70 12.25 2.33
N GLY A 113 -29.15 11.23 1.68
CA GLY A 113 -29.85 10.31 0.78
C GLY A 113 -30.38 10.98 -0.49
N ARG A 114 -29.90 12.18 -0.84
CA ARG A 114 -30.33 12.94 -2.02
C ARG A 114 -29.28 13.95 -2.49
N PRO A 115 -29.24 14.27 -3.79
CA PRO A 115 -28.38 15.33 -4.33
C PRO A 115 -28.73 16.70 -3.73
N PRO A 116 -27.76 17.61 -3.62
CA PRO A 116 -28.04 19.00 -3.28
C PRO A 116 -28.86 19.67 -4.39
N GLU A 117 -30.02 20.24 -4.06
CA GLU A 117 -30.98 20.79 -5.04
C GLU A 117 -30.43 22.07 -5.71
N ASN A 118 -29.62 22.84 -4.99
CA ASN A 118 -28.96 24.06 -5.48
C ASN A 118 -27.44 23.86 -5.64
N GLY A 119 -26.96 22.61 -5.79
CA GLY A 119 -25.53 22.31 -5.87
C GLY A 119 -24.75 22.74 -4.63
N LEU A 120 -23.53 23.26 -4.81
CA LEU A 120 -22.63 23.67 -3.72
C LEU A 120 -23.24 24.67 -2.72
N ASP A 121 -24.24 25.45 -3.11
CA ASP A 121 -24.90 26.44 -2.25
C ASP A 121 -25.61 25.81 -1.04
N ASP A 122 -26.11 24.58 -1.18
CA ASP A 122 -26.74 23.85 -0.09
C ASP A 122 -25.74 23.27 0.90
N ILE A 123 -24.44 23.29 0.55
CA ILE A 123 -23.37 22.64 1.29
C ILE A 123 -22.62 23.66 2.13
N ALA A 124 -22.67 23.46 3.45
CA ALA A 124 -21.87 24.25 4.39
C ALA A 124 -20.39 23.85 4.31
N CYS A 125 -19.49 24.83 4.44
CA CYS A 125 -18.06 24.54 4.50
C CYS A 125 -17.73 23.59 5.65
N PRO A 126 -17.10 22.42 5.38
CA PRO A 126 -16.75 21.47 6.44
C PRO A 126 -15.81 22.06 7.51
N ASN A 127 -15.09 23.13 7.17
CA ASN A 127 -14.13 23.76 8.07
C ASN A 127 -14.69 24.89 8.93
N CYS A 128 -15.53 25.77 8.37
CA CYS A 128 -16.04 26.95 9.10
C CYS A 128 -17.57 26.99 9.24
N GLY A 129 -18.30 26.07 8.64
CA GLY A 129 -19.76 25.98 8.75
C GLY A 129 -20.55 27.01 7.92
N ASN A 130 -19.88 27.96 7.27
CA ASN A 130 -20.53 28.99 6.43
C ASN A 130 -21.08 28.38 5.12
N ARG A 131 -22.21 28.90 4.65
CA ARG A 131 -22.89 28.54 3.38
C ARG A 131 -22.81 29.69 2.38
N HIS A 132 -23.07 29.42 1.10
CA HIS A 132 -23.05 30.43 0.02
C HIS A 132 -21.72 31.20 -0.08
N ILE A 133 -20.61 30.49 0.17
CA ILE A 133 -19.25 31.06 0.24
C ILE A 133 -18.31 30.43 -0.79
N TRP A 134 -18.82 29.66 -1.75
CA TRP A 134 -17.97 28.93 -2.70
C TRP A 134 -17.64 29.80 -3.91
N THR A 135 -16.40 29.74 -4.39
CA THR A 135 -16.03 30.30 -5.69
C THR A 135 -16.55 29.42 -6.83
N GLU A 136 -16.65 29.98 -8.03
CA GLU A 136 -16.87 29.20 -9.25
C GLU A 136 -15.83 28.07 -9.41
N PRO A 137 -16.25 26.84 -9.75
CA PRO A 137 -15.34 25.73 -10.01
C PRO A 137 -14.33 26.06 -11.11
N ARG A 138 -13.05 25.78 -10.85
CA ARG A 138 -11.97 25.88 -11.83
C ARG A 138 -11.36 24.51 -12.07
N ALA A 139 -11.06 24.19 -13.32
CA ALA A 139 -10.34 22.97 -13.66
C ALA A 139 -8.92 23.01 -13.07
N PHE A 140 -8.60 22.04 -12.23
CA PHE A 140 -7.28 21.88 -11.64
C PHE A 140 -6.67 20.56 -12.10
N SER A 141 -5.54 20.62 -12.81
CA SER A 141 -4.89 19.39 -13.27
C SER A 141 -4.31 18.60 -12.09
N GLY A 142 -4.70 17.33 -12.01
CA GLY A 142 -4.14 16.37 -11.07
C GLY A 142 -2.72 15.91 -11.45
N LEU A 143 -2.20 16.28 -12.62
CA LEU A 143 -0.85 15.94 -13.04
C LEU A 143 0.18 16.90 -12.45
N LEU A 144 1.29 16.36 -11.93
CA LEU A 144 2.44 17.16 -11.51
C LEU A 144 3.35 17.43 -12.70
N LYS A 145 3.53 18.72 -13.02
CA LYS A 145 4.38 19.19 -14.11
C LYS A 145 5.83 19.33 -13.66
N THR A 146 6.76 19.04 -14.56
CA THR A 146 8.19 19.30 -14.44
C THR A 146 8.74 19.80 -15.78
N TYR A 147 9.97 20.28 -15.81
CA TYR A 147 10.62 20.81 -17.01
C TYR A 147 11.97 20.12 -17.19
N LEU A 148 12.19 19.55 -18.36
CA LEU A 148 13.45 18.93 -18.75
C LEU A 148 14.20 19.85 -19.72
N GLY A 149 15.46 20.12 -19.44
CA GLY A 149 16.31 20.93 -20.30
C GLY A 149 16.95 22.12 -19.57
N PRO A 150 17.68 22.97 -20.30
CA PRO A 150 18.37 24.12 -19.72
C PRO A 150 17.46 25.32 -19.44
N VAL A 151 16.22 25.30 -19.95
CA VAL A 151 15.24 26.37 -19.81
C VAL A 151 13.90 25.79 -19.40
N ASP A 152 13.24 26.43 -18.44
CA ASP A 152 11.90 26.07 -17.97
C ASP A 152 10.83 26.63 -18.93
N ASP A 153 10.71 26.04 -20.11
CA ASP A 153 9.75 26.44 -21.15
C ASP A 153 8.77 25.32 -21.55
N GLU A 154 7.75 25.64 -22.35
CA GLU A 154 6.76 24.65 -22.78
C GLU A 154 7.35 23.50 -23.61
N ALA A 155 8.48 23.70 -24.29
CA ALA A 155 9.15 22.65 -25.05
C ALA A 155 9.80 21.62 -24.13
N GLY A 156 10.29 22.05 -22.96
CA GLY A 156 10.80 21.18 -21.90
C GLY A 156 9.74 20.55 -21.00
N MET A 157 8.46 20.93 -21.10
CA MET A 157 7.43 20.51 -20.16
C MET A 157 7.12 19.00 -20.23
N HIS A 158 7.22 18.34 -19.08
CA HIS A 158 6.93 16.93 -18.86
C HIS A 158 6.05 16.73 -17.61
N TYR A 159 5.63 15.50 -17.37
CA TYR A 159 4.85 15.13 -16.20
C TYR A 159 5.56 14.04 -15.39
N LEU A 160 5.38 14.10 -14.07
CA LEU A 160 5.60 12.95 -13.22
C LEU A 160 4.39 12.02 -13.37
N ARG A 161 4.63 10.73 -13.62
CA ARG A 161 3.54 9.78 -13.90
C ARG A 161 2.49 9.73 -12.76
N PRO A 162 1.18 9.81 -13.06
CA PRO A 162 0.10 9.67 -12.08
C PRO A 162 -0.27 8.21 -11.77
N GLU A 163 0.21 7.29 -12.61
CA GLU A 163 0.05 5.84 -12.53
C GLU A 163 1.26 5.14 -13.16
N THR A 164 1.44 3.84 -12.90
CA THR A 164 2.56 3.07 -13.45
C THR A 164 2.18 2.29 -14.72
N ALA A 165 0.88 2.01 -14.92
CA ALA A 165 0.30 1.27 -16.06
C ALA A 165 0.81 1.74 -17.45
N GLN A 166 0.87 3.06 -17.70
CA GLN A 166 1.32 3.58 -19.00
C GLN A 166 2.73 3.13 -19.39
N GLY A 167 3.62 2.94 -18.41
CA GLY A 167 4.96 2.41 -18.66
C GLY A 167 4.96 0.97 -19.17
N ILE A 168 3.96 0.18 -18.76
CA ILE A 168 3.74 -1.19 -19.21
C ILE A 168 3.21 -1.20 -20.65
N PHE A 169 2.18 -0.40 -20.94
CA PHE A 169 1.56 -0.37 -22.27
C PHE A 169 2.55 0.03 -23.37
N VAL A 170 3.36 1.08 -23.14
CA VAL A 170 4.36 1.51 -24.13
C VAL A 170 5.51 0.51 -24.32
N ASN A 171 5.68 -0.44 -23.40
CA ASN A 171 6.66 -1.51 -23.48
C ASN A 171 6.07 -2.88 -23.85
N PHE A 172 4.76 -2.98 -24.12
CA PHE A 172 4.08 -4.24 -24.41
C PHE A 172 4.81 -5.08 -25.46
N ALA A 173 5.12 -4.49 -26.63
CA ALA A 173 5.80 -5.20 -27.72
C ALA A 173 7.22 -5.64 -27.35
N ASN A 174 7.97 -4.79 -26.63
CA ASN A 174 9.33 -5.11 -26.16
C ASN A 174 9.31 -6.30 -25.20
N VAL A 175 8.38 -6.28 -24.23
CA VAL A 175 8.26 -7.34 -23.23
C VAL A 175 7.79 -8.64 -23.88
N LEU A 176 6.72 -8.60 -24.68
CA LEU A 176 6.21 -9.75 -25.42
C LEU A 176 7.32 -10.46 -26.22
N GLN A 177 8.17 -9.68 -26.90
CA GLN A 177 9.31 -10.22 -27.66
C GLN A 177 10.40 -10.80 -26.76
N ALA A 178 10.80 -10.07 -25.71
CA ALA A 178 11.94 -10.44 -24.86
C ALA A 178 11.62 -11.64 -23.95
N SER A 179 10.43 -11.68 -23.35
CA SER A 179 9.99 -12.77 -22.47
C SER A 179 9.48 -13.99 -23.24
N ARG A 180 9.17 -13.84 -24.52
CA ARG A 180 8.49 -14.86 -25.35
C ARG A 180 7.14 -15.29 -24.77
N SER A 181 6.51 -14.41 -23.99
CA SER A 181 5.17 -14.63 -23.43
C SER A 181 4.12 -14.68 -24.55
N LYS A 182 2.97 -15.27 -24.23
CA LYS A 182 1.79 -15.31 -25.10
C LYS A 182 0.56 -15.06 -24.24
N PRO A 183 -0.42 -14.26 -24.68
CA PRO A 183 -1.69 -14.16 -23.98
C PRO A 183 -2.32 -15.55 -23.71
N PRO A 184 -2.93 -15.77 -22.54
CA PRO A 184 -2.98 -14.84 -21.41
C PRO A 184 -1.62 -14.69 -20.70
N PHE A 185 -1.16 -13.46 -20.49
CA PHE A 185 0.04 -13.17 -19.69
C PHE A 185 -0.01 -11.77 -19.08
N GLY A 186 0.72 -11.54 -18.00
CA GLY A 186 0.80 -10.24 -17.31
C GLY A 186 2.17 -9.60 -17.32
N ILE A 187 2.16 -8.29 -17.09
CA ILE A 187 3.36 -7.50 -16.79
C ILE A 187 3.10 -6.77 -15.48
N GLY A 188 3.87 -7.09 -14.44
CA GLY A 188 3.77 -6.45 -13.12
C GLY A 188 4.82 -5.37 -12.92
N GLN A 189 4.44 -4.28 -12.25
CA GLN A 189 5.32 -3.17 -11.92
C GLN A 189 5.03 -2.64 -10.51
N ILE A 190 6.09 -2.32 -9.77
CA ILE A 190 5.99 -1.57 -8.54
C ILE A 190 6.77 -0.27 -8.72
N GLY A 191 6.16 0.87 -8.41
CA GLY A 191 6.88 2.13 -8.53
C GLY A 191 6.13 3.34 -7.99
N LYS A 192 6.84 4.48 -7.96
CA LYS A 192 6.26 5.75 -7.52
C LYS A 192 5.31 6.34 -8.55
N SER A 193 4.26 6.96 -8.05
CA SER A 193 3.27 7.74 -8.81
C SER A 193 2.94 9.04 -8.07
N PHE A 194 2.47 10.02 -8.83
CA PHE A 194 2.39 11.40 -8.41
C PHE A 194 1.03 11.99 -8.80
N ARG A 195 0.22 12.36 -7.81
CA ARG A 195 -1.07 13.03 -8.03
C ARG A 195 -1.08 14.35 -7.28
N ASN A 196 -1.46 15.43 -7.95
CA ASN A 196 -1.48 16.77 -7.38
C ASN A 196 -2.70 16.94 -6.44
N GLU A 197 -2.77 16.15 -5.37
CA GLU A 197 -3.92 16.08 -4.49
C GLU A 197 -4.26 17.44 -3.87
N ILE A 198 -5.53 17.81 -4.00
CA ILE A 198 -6.12 19.07 -3.53
C ILE A 198 -6.47 18.96 -2.05
N THR A 199 -7.07 17.83 -1.65
CA THR A 199 -7.68 17.69 -0.33
C THR A 199 -6.80 16.84 0.58
N PRO A 200 -6.06 17.44 1.53
CA PRO A 200 -5.32 16.67 2.52
C PRO A 200 -6.29 15.99 3.49
N GLY A 201 -6.06 14.72 3.81
CA GLY A 201 -6.89 14.01 4.79
C GLY A 201 -6.46 12.58 5.06
N ASN A 202 -6.88 12.05 6.21
CA ASN A 202 -6.78 10.63 6.59
C ASN A 202 -5.35 10.06 6.61
N PHE A 203 -4.41 10.77 7.26
CA PHE A 203 -3.04 10.32 7.47
C PHE A 203 -2.31 10.03 6.13
N ILE A 204 -1.85 8.79 5.91
CA ILE A 204 -1.16 8.38 4.68
C ILE A 204 -2.11 7.94 3.56
N PHE A 205 -3.44 8.02 3.75
CA PHE A 205 -4.39 7.53 2.76
C PHE A 205 -4.45 8.38 1.48
N ARG A 206 -4.30 9.71 1.60
CA ARG A 206 -4.26 10.66 0.48
C ARG A 206 -2.94 11.43 0.46
N THR A 207 -2.03 11.03 -0.42
CA THR A 207 -0.70 11.63 -0.56
C THR A 207 -0.45 12.08 -2.00
N ARG A 208 0.48 13.03 -2.17
CA ARG A 208 0.87 13.50 -3.51
C ARG A 208 1.90 12.61 -4.19
N GLU A 209 2.68 11.92 -3.38
CA GLU A 209 3.64 10.91 -3.80
C GLU A 209 3.28 9.62 -3.07
N PHE A 210 3.16 8.53 -3.82
CA PHE A 210 2.89 7.21 -3.29
C PHE A 210 3.49 6.15 -4.21
N GLU A 211 3.52 4.91 -3.74
CA GLU A 211 3.90 3.76 -4.56
C GLU A 211 2.66 2.94 -4.89
N GLN A 212 2.60 2.47 -6.13
CA GLN A 212 1.59 1.53 -6.59
C GLN A 212 2.23 0.20 -6.93
N MET A 213 1.43 -0.85 -6.88
CA MET A 213 1.77 -2.19 -7.31
C MET A 213 0.67 -2.59 -8.31
N GLU A 214 0.98 -2.48 -9.60
CA GLU A 214 0.02 -2.65 -10.69
C GLU A 214 0.47 -3.80 -11.59
N MET A 215 -0.50 -4.50 -12.18
CA MET A 215 -0.24 -5.53 -13.16
C MET A 215 -1.23 -5.41 -14.31
N GLU A 216 -0.73 -5.35 -15.55
CA GLU A 216 -1.56 -5.42 -16.75
C GLU A 216 -1.57 -6.86 -17.25
N PHE A 217 -2.73 -7.52 -17.18
CA PHE A 217 -2.92 -8.89 -17.66
C PHE A 217 -3.62 -8.90 -19.02
N PHE A 218 -2.85 -9.23 -20.05
CA PHE A 218 -3.25 -9.22 -21.45
C PHE A 218 -3.94 -10.54 -21.80
N VAL A 219 -5.20 -10.47 -22.21
CA VAL A 219 -6.06 -11.62 -22.49
C VAL A 219 -6.67 -11.56 -23.88
N GLU A 220 -7.13 -12.71 -24.35
CA GLU A 220 -7.89 -12.76 -25.60
C GLU A 220 -9.29 -12.13 -25.40
N PRO A 221 -9.75 -11.25 -26.32
CA PRO A 221 -11.10 -10.70 -26.27
C PRO A 221 -12.16 -11.81 -26.17
N GLY A 222 -13.13 -11.66 -25.26
CA GLY A 222 -14.16 -12.67 -25.01
C GLY A 222 -13.80 -13.67 -23.89
N THR A 223 -12.55 -13.65 -23.40
CA THR A 223 -12.15 -14.37 -22.17
C THR A 223 -12.01 -13.45 -20.96
N ASP A 224 -12.16 -12.14 -21.17
CA ASP A 224 -11.87 -11.06 -20.23
C ASP A 224 -12.69 -11.13 -18.94
N GLU A 225 -13.98 -11.47 -18.99
CA GLU A 225 -14.83 -11.54 -17.80
C GLU A 225 -14.39 -12.66 -16.83
N THR A 226 -13.94 -13.78 -17.37
CA THR A 226 -13.43 -14.90 -16.56
C THR A 226 -12.13 -14.50 -15.87
N TRP A 227 -11.21 -13.85 -16.60
CA TRP A 227 -9.96 -13.37 -16.03
C TRP A 227 -10.15 -12.22 -15.05
N HIS A 228 -11.13 -11.34 -15.29
CA HIS A 228 -11.49 -10.27 -14.38
C HIS A 228 -11.93 -10.82 -13.02
N GLN A 229 -12.86 -11.79 -13.02
CA GLN A 229 -13.30 -12.43 -11.79
C GLN A 229 -12.17 -13.21 -11.09
N TYR A 230 -11.36 -13.95 -11.86
CA TYR A 230 -10.18 -14.64 -11.33
C TYR A 230 -9.25 -13.69 -10.56
N TRP A 231 -8.98 -12.51 -11.12
CA TRP A 231 -8.10 -11.54 -10.48
C TRP A 231 -8.76 -10.89 -9.26
N ILE A 232 -10.06 -10.57 -9.28
CA ILE A 232 -10.79 -10.11 -8.08
C ILE A 232 -10.60 -11.09 -6.92
N ASP A 233 -10.87 -12.38 -7.16
CA ASP A 233 -10.81 -13.42 -6.13
C ASP A 233 -9.36 -13.62 -5.65
N THR A 234 -8.40 -13.64 -6.58
CA THR A 234 -6.96 -13.81 -6.28
C THR A 234 -6.44 -12.66 -5.42
N ARG A 235 -6.81 -11.42 -5.74
CA ARG A 235 -6.36 -10.23 -5.03
C ARG A 235 -7.02 -10.10 -3.65
N MET A 236 -8.33 -10.37 -3.56
CA MET A 236 -9.04 -10.44 -2.27
C MET A 236 -8.37 -11.47 -1.34
N LYS A 237 -8.07 -12.66 -1.88
CA LYS A 237 -7.40 -13.73 -1.14
C LYS A 237 -6.03 -13.29 -0.62
N TRP A 238 -5.24 -12.56 -1.40
CA TRP A 238 -3.90 -12.09 -1.01
C TRP A 238 -3.93 -11.26 0.28
N TYR A 239 -4.92 -10.38 0.45
CA TYR A 239 -5.08 -9.59 1.68
C TYR A 239 -5.45 -10.47 2.89
N THR A 240 -6.43 -11.36 2.72
CA THR A 240 -6.87 -12.27 3.80
C THR A 240 -5.80 -13.28 4.20
N ASP A 241 -5.01 -13.77 3.23
CA ASP A 241 -3.89 -14.68 3.46
C ASP A 241 -2.78 -14.02 4.26
N LEU A 242 -2.67 -12.68 4.22
CA LEU A 242 -1.70 -11.88 4.97
C LEU A 242 -2.28 -11.32 6.28
N GLY A 243 -3.41 -11.86 6.73
CA GLY A 243 -3.94 -11.65 8.07
C GLY A 243 -5.00 -10.56 8.21
N ILE A 244 -5.45 -9.93 7.12
CA ILE A 244 -6.60 -9.01 7.19
C ILE A 244 -7.87 -9.81 7.49
N ASN A 245 -8.65 -9.36 8.48
CA ASN A 245 -9.97 -9.89 8.78
C ASN A 245 -10.91 -9.69 7.57
N PRO A 246 -11.48 -10.76 6.99
CA PRO A 246 -12.41 -10.66 5.85
C PRO A 246 -13.62 -9.76 6.11
N GLU A 247 -14.07 -9.61 7.36
CA GLU A 247 -15.21 -8.73 7.71
C GLU A 247 -14.91 -7.22 7.53
N ASN A 248 -13.62 -6.87 7.48
CA ASN A 248 -13.16 -5.50 7.23
C ASN A 248 -12.96 -5.23 5.73
N LEU A 249 -13.12 -6.24 4.88
CA LEU A 249 -13.01 -6.10 3.43
C LEU A 249 -14.38 -6.20 2.76
N ARG A 250 -14.55 -5.48 1.66
CA ARG A 250 -15.69 -5.65 0.75
C ARG A 250 -15.27 -5.48 -0.70
N LEU A 251 -16.06 -6.06 -1.58
CA LEU A 251 -16.01 -5.76 -3.01
C LEU A 251 -17.03 -4.66 -3.30
N PHE A 252 -16.57 -3.57 -3.91
CA PHE A 252 -17.41 -2.47 -4.35
C PHE A 252 -17.40 -2.39 -5.88
N GLU A 253 -18.54 -2.71 -6.49
CA GLU A 253 -18.68 -2.64 -7.94
C GLU A 253 -19.10 -1.23 -8.36
N HIS A 254 -18.35 -0.64 -9.28
CA HIS A 254 -18.63 0.71 -9.76
C HIS A 254 -19.95 0.74 -10.54
N PRO A 255 -20.87 1.68 -10.23
CA PRO A 255 -22.03 1.93 -11.08
C PRO A 255 -21.60 2.28 -12.51
N ALA A 256 -22.40 1.89 -13.51
CA ALA A 256 -22.07 2.09 -14.92
C ALA A 256 -21.80 3.57 -15.26
N GLU A 257 -22.47 4.50 -14.56
CA GLU A 257 -22.32 5.94 -14.74
C GLU A 257 -21.02 6.50 -14.14
N LYS A 258 -20.39 5.75 -13.22
CA LYS A 258 -19.14 6.13 -12.55
C LYS A 258 -17.91 5.45 -13.14
N LEU A 259 -18.08 4.56 -14.12
CA LEU A 259 -16.96 3.90 -14.80
C LEU A 259 -16.11 4.92 -15.56
N SER A 260 -14.78 4.77 -15.44
CA SER A 260 -13.85 5.46 -16.35
C SER A 260 -14.20 5.13 -17.80
N HIS A 261 -14.02 6.09 -18.70
CA HIS A 261 -14.37 5.95 -20.13
C HIS A 261 -13.72 4.76 -20.85
N TYR A 262 -12.64 4.21 -20.28
CA TYR A 262 -11.91 3.04 -20.77
C TYR A 262 -12.29 1.73 -20.08
N SER A 263 -13.11 1.73 -19.02
CA SER A 263 -13.42 0.52 -18.24
C SER A 263 -14.76 -0.08 -18.64
N LYS A 264 -14.75 -1.35 -19.03
CA LYS A 264 -15.94 -2.19 -19.20
C LYS A 264 -16.56 -2.55 -17.84
N ARG A 265 -15.72 -2.76 -16.82
CA ARG A 265 -16.13 -3.16 -15.46
C ARG A 265 -14.98 -2.88 -14.48
N THR A 266 -15.27 -2.26 -13.35
CA THR A 266 -14.32 -2.05 -12.26
C THR A 266 -14.90 -2.54 -10.95
N VAL A 267 -14.12 -3.32 -10.19
CA VAL A 267 -14.45 -3.74 -8.83
C VAL A 267 -13.31 -3.35 -7.91
N ASP A 268 -13.61 -2.57 -6.90
CA ASP A 268 -12.64 -2.17 -5.89
C ASP A 268 -12.69 -3.14 -4.71
N ILE A 269 -11.50 -3.52 -4.22
CA ILE A 269 -11.33 -4.12 -2.91
C ILE A 269 -11.18 -2.96 -1.91
N GLU A 270 -12.17 -2.78 -1.05
CA GLU A 270 -12.18 -1.71 -0.06
C GLU A 270 -11.99 -2.25 1.36
N TYR A 271 -11.34 -1.44 2.20
CA TYR A 271 -11.08 -1.74 3.60
C TYR A 271 -11.77 -0.75 4.53
N ARG A 272 -12.26 -1.27 5.66
CA ARG A 272 -12.92 -0.50 6.71
C ARG A 272 -11.90 0.26 7.58
N PHE A 273 -11.42 1.40 7.12
CA PHE A 273 -10.44 2.22 7.85
C PHE A 273 -11.01 2.93 9.10
N GLY A 274 -12.33 3.06 9.18
CA GLY A 274 -12.99 3.79 10.28
C GLY A 274 -12.78 5.31 10.21
N PHE A 275 -12.75 5.88 8.99
CA PHE A 275 -12.66 7.33 8.83
C PHE A 275 -13.94 8.01 9.28
N THR A 276 -13.83 9.25 9.74
CA THR A 276 -15.00 10.06 10.07
C THR A 276 -15.77 10.39 8.79
N GLY A 277 -16.98 9.84 8.65
CA GLY A 277 -17.90 10.13 7.55
C GLY A 277 -17.82 9.19 6.35
N THR A 278 -16.78 8.36 6.24
CA THR A 278 -16.68 7.29 5.22
C THR A 278 -16.16 6.03 5.89
N GLU A 279 -16.95 4.95 5.84
CA GLU A 279 -16.60 3.72 6.56
C GLU A 279 -15.50 2.92 5.85
N PHE A 280 -15.55 2.86 4.52
CA PHE A 280 -14.66 2.11 3.66
C PHE A 280 -13.78 3.02 2.80
N GLY A 281 -12.60 2.53 2.44
CA GLY A 281 -11.73 3.15 1.46
C GLY A 281 -11.03 2.10 0.59
N GLU A 282 -10.89 2.41 -0.70
CA GLU A 282 -10.25 1.58 -1.73
C GLU A 282 -8.78 1.23 -1.39
N LEU A 283 -8.44 -0.06 -1.45
CA LEU A 283 -7.07 -0.59 -1.40
C LEU A 283 -6.49 -0.87 -2.79
N GLU A 284 -7.31 -1.51 -3.61
CA GLU A 284 -6.94 -2.04 -4.92
C GLU A 284 -8.16 -2.04 -5.84
N GLY A 285 -8.04 -1.41 -7.00
CA GLY A 285 -9.02 -1.49 -8.08
C GLY A 285 -8.67 -2.65 -9.01
N VAL A 286 -9.66 -3.47 -9.38
CA VAL A 286 -9.52 -4.48 -10.43
C VAL A 286 -10.41 -4.08 -11.60
N ALA A 287 -9.79 -3.56 -12.67
CA ALA A 287 -10.47 -3.03 -13.84
C ALA A 287 -10.35 -3.97 -15.05
N ASN A 288 -11.41 -4.01 -15.87
CA ASN A 288 -11.38 -4.56 -17.22
C ASN A 288 -11.41 -3.40 -18.21
N ARG A 289 -10.28 -3.15 -18.86
CA ARG A 289 -10.03 -1.93 -19.65
C ARG A 289 -10.27 -2.12 -21.15
N GLY A 290 -10.81 -3.28 -21.55
CA GLY A 290 -10.93 -3.64 -22.96
C GLY A 290 -9.59 -3.56 -23.67
N ASP A 291 -9.59 -3.10 -24.92
CA ASP A 291 -8.39 -2.86 -25.73
C ASP A 291 -7.92 -1.40 -25.73
N PHE A 292 -8.53 -0.54 -24.90
CA PHE A 292 -8.39 0.92 -24.97
C PHE A 292 -6.92 1.36 -24.96
N ASP A 293 -6.14 0.89 -23.99
CA ASP A 293 -4.78 1.37 -23.78
C ASP A 293 -3.85 1.02 -24.95
N LEU A 294 -3.88 -0.23 -25.43
CA LEU A 294 -3.07 -0.67 -26.56
C LEU A 294 -3.52 -0.01 -27.87
N SER A 295 -4.83 0.05 -28.13
CA SER A 295 -5.38 0.66 -29.35
C SER A 295 -5.08 2.16 -29.43
N THR A 296 -5.13 2.86 -28.30
CA THR A 296 -4.84 4.29 -28.19
C THR A 296 -3.36 4.59 -28.45
N HIS A 297 -2.45 3.84 -27.82
CA HIS A 297 -1.01 4.01 -28.07
C HIS A 297 -0.59 3.58 -29.47
N ALA A 298 -1.19 2.51 -30.02
CA ALA A 298 -0.94 2.09 -31.39
C ALA A 298 -1.32 3.19 -32.39
N LYS A 299 -2.50 3.80 -32.22
CA LYS A 299 -2.98 4.91 -33.05
C LYS A 299 -2.08 6.15 -32.93
N ALA A 300 -1.71 6.54 -31.71
CA ALA A 300 -0.93 7.75 -31.48
C ALA A 300 0.54 7.62 -31.93
N SER A 301 1.15 6.43 -31.75
CA SER A 301 2.56 6.19 -32.09
C SER A 301 2.80 5.68 -33.52
N GLY A 302 1.76 5.14 -34.18
CA GLY A 302 1.87 4.45 -35.46
C GLY A 302 2.56 3.08 -35.37
N LYS A 303 2.76 2.54 -34.17
CA LYS A 303 3.32 1.19 -33.95
C LYS A 303 2.21 0.15 -33.81
N ASP A 304 2.43 -1.03 -34.38
CA ASP A 304 1.52 -2.16 -34.21
C ASP A 304 1.74 -2.80 -32.83
N LEU A 305 0.72 -2.74 -31.99
CA LEU A 305 0.67 -3.38 -30.67
C LEU A 305 -0.29 -4.59 -30.64
N SER A 306 -0.74 -5.07 -31.81
CA SER A 306 -1.54 -6.30 -31.90
C SER A 306 -0.70 -7.55 -31.66
N TYR A 307 -1.35 -8.61 -31.19
CA TYR A 307 -0.79 -9.95 -31.05
C TYR A 307 -1.14 -10.79 -32.28
N PHE A 308 -0.16 -11.55 -32.80
CA PHE A 308 -0.39 -12.54 -33.86
C PHE A 308 -0.46 -13.94 -33.26
N ASP A 309 -1.66 -14.54 -33.27
CA ASP A 309 -1.89 -15.90 -32.83
C ASP A 309 -1.61 -16.88 -33.98
N GLN A 310 -0.50 -17.60 -33.87
CA GLN A 310 -0.08 -18.59 -34.86
C GLN A 310 -1.04 -19.79 -34.94
N THR A 311 -1.77 -20.10 -33.86
CA THR A 311 -2.69 -21.24 -33.83
C THR A 311 -3.98 -20.94 -34.60
N LYS A 312 -4.41 -19.68 -34.59
CA LYS A 312 -5.60 -19.19 -35.32
C LYS A 312 -5.23 -18.55 -36.66
N ASN A 313 -3.96 -18.22 -36.87
CA ASN A 313 -3.45 -17.46 -38.00
C ASN A 313 -4.14 -16.09 -38.14
N GLU A 314 -4.34 -15.41 -37.01
CA GLU A 314 -5.10 -14.17 -36.90
C GLU A 314 -4.35 -13.13 -36.06
N ARG A 315 -4.63 -11.84 -36.30
CA ARG A 315 -4.13 -10.72 -35.49
C ARG A 315 -5.28 -10.10 -34.71
N TRP A 316 -5.05 -9.83 -33.44
CA TRP A 316 -6.03 -9.17 -32.56
C TRP A 316 -5.32 -8.32 -31.50
N THR A 317 -6.00 -7.30 -31.00
CA THR A 317 -5.50 -6.45 -29.90
C THR A 317 -5.91 -7.09 -28.57
N PRO A 318 -4.96 -7.43 -27.69
CA PRO A 318 -5.30 -7.97 -26.38
C PRO A 318 -6.15 -7.03 -25.54
N TRP A 319 -7.07 -7.61 -24.77
CA TRP A 319 -7.78 -6.89 -23.72
C TRP A 319 -6.97 -6.91 -22.44
N VAL A 320 -7.20 -5.93 -21.57
CA VAL A 320 -6.40 -5.74 -20.36
C VAL A 320 -7.26 -5.87 -19.11
N ILE A 321 -6.84 -6.75 -18.19
CA ILE A 321 -7.31 -6.78 -16.81
C ILE A 321 -6.22 -6.18 -15.92
N GLU A 322 -6.56 -5.15 -15.18
CA GLU A 322 -5.64 -4.36 -14.35
C GLU A 322 -6.01 -4.49 -12.87
N PRO A 323 -5.26 -5.27 -12.07
CA PRO A 323 -5.20 -5.09 -10.63
C PRO A 323 -4.21 -4.00 -10.24
N ALA A 324 -4.69 -2.93 -9.61
CA ALA A 324 -3.90 -1.76 -9.23
C ALA A 324 -4.01 -1.49 -7.73
N ALA A 325 -3.01 -1.92 -6.95
CA ALA A 325 -2.97 -1.75 -5.50
C ALA A 325 -2.15 -0.53 -5.07
N GLY A 326 -2.65 0.22 -4.09
CA GLY A 326 -1.86 1.24 -3.40
C GLY A 326 -0.99 0.65 -2.29
N LEU A 327 0.34 0.71 -2.41
CA LEU A 327 1.25 0.19 -1.37
C LEU A 327 1.04 0.90 -0.03
N THR A 328 0.94 2.24 -0.07
CA THR A 328 0.73 3.05 1.12
C THR A 328 -0.60 2.73 1.82
N ARG A 329 -1.66 2.51 1.05
CA ARG A 329 -2.99 2.16 1.60
C ARG A 329 -2.98 0.74 2.17
N SER A 330 -2.32 -0.19 1.49
CA SER A 330 -2.12 -1.56 1.98
C SER A 330 -1.34 -1.57 3.31
N LEU A 331 -0.26 -0.79 3.43
CA LEU A 331 0.47 -0.64 4.70
C LEU A 331 -0.44 -0.13 5.81
N MET A 332 -1.26 0.89 5.53
CA MET A 332 -2.19 1.43 6.51
C MET A 332 -3.22 0.38 6.94
N ALA A 333 -3.79 -0.37 6.00
CA ALA A 333 -4.75 -1.44 6.29
C ALA A 333 -4.13 -2.52 7.19
N PHE A 334 -2.92 -3.01 6.86
CA PHE A 334 -2.24 -4.01 7.70
C PHE A 334 -1.93 -3.49 9.10
N LEU A 335 -1.57 -2.21 9.26
CA LEU A 335 -1.37 -1.62 10.60
C LEU A 335 -2.68 -1.48 11.37
N VAL A 336 -3.75 -1.05 10.72
CA VAL A 336 -5.07 -0.88 11.36
C VAL A 336 -5.65 -2.23 11.78
N ASP A 337 -5.54 -3.24 10.93
CA ASP A 337 -6.11 -4.57 11.19
C ASP A 337 -5.31 -5.34 12.25
N ALA A 338 -3.98 -5.23 12.22
CA ALA A 338 -3.11 -5.92 13.16
C ALA A 338 -3.09 -5.29 14.56
N TYR A 339 -3.55 -4.05 14.73
CA TYR A 339 -3.49 -3.36 16.02
C TYR A 339 -4.50 -3.93 17.01
N VAL A 340 -3.99 -4.47 18.11
CA VAL A 340 -4.80 -5.02 19.19
C VAL A 340 -4.32 -4.45 20.53
N GLU A 341 -5.28 -4.01 21.35
CA GLU A 341 -5.06 -3.78 22.77
C GLU A 341 -5.72 -4.90 23.57
N GLU A 342 -4.96 -5.63 24.38
CA GLU A 342 -5.48 -6.74 25.16
C GLU A 342 -4.98 -6.69 26.61
N GLU A 343 -5.82 -7.18 27.52
CA GLU A 343 -5.47 -7.37 28.93
C GLU A 343 -4.74 -8.70 29.09
N VAL A 344 -3.55 -8.66 29.69
CA VAL A 344 -2.75 -9.85 29.94
C VAL A 344 -2.42 -9.99 31.43
N PRO A 345 -2.38 -11.22 31.96
CA PRO A 345 -1.99 -11.45 33.35
C PRO A 345 -0.58 -10.91 33.62
N ASN A 346 -0.40 -10.26 34.77
CA ASN A 346 0.90 -9.82 35.25
C ASN A 346 1.44 -10.77 36.31
N ALA A 347 2.76 -10.75 36.50
CA ALA A 347 3.44 -11.63 37.47
C ALA A 347 3.07 -11.37 38.94
N LYS A 348 2.27 -10.33 39.22
CA LYS A 348 1.82 -9.94 40.57
C LYS A 348 0.35 -10.29 40.83
N GLY A 349 -0.31 -11.03 39.94
CA GLY A 349 -1.69 -11.48 40.13
C GLY A 349 -2.79 -10.48 39.72
N GLY A 350 -2.46 -9.49 38.87
CA GLY A 350 -3.41 -8.57 38.23
C GLY A 350 -3.35 -8.65 36.70
N VAL A 351 -3.99 -7.70 36.01
CA VAL A 351 -3.92 -7.55 34.55
C VAL A 351 -3.17 -6.29 34.16
N ASP A 352 -2.30 -6.40 33.16
CA ASP A 352 -1.66 -5.27 32.48
C ASP A 352 -2.25 -5.15 31.07
N LYS A 353 -2.49 -3.93 30.61
CA LYS A 353 -2.84 -3.68 29.21
C LYS A 353 -1.59 -3.77 28.35
N ARG A 354 -1.65 -4.47 27.21
CA ARG A 354 -0.61 -4.46 26.18
C ARG A 354 -1.16 -4.03 24.84
N THR A 355 -0.37 -3.28 24.10
CA THR A 355 -0.56 -3.03 22.69
C THR A 355 0.31 -4.01 21.91
N VAL A 356 -0.27 -4.68 20.91
CA VAL A 356 0.44 -5.63 20.04
C VAL A 356 0.00 -5.43 18.60
N LEU A 357 0.96 -5.44 17.67
CA LEU A 357 0.68 -5.55 16.25
C LEU A 357 0.73 -7.03 15.85
N LYS A 358 -0.43 -7.66 15.64
CA LYS A 358 -0.56 -9.05 15.18
C LYS A 358 -0.32 -9.19 13.67
N LEU A 359 0.76 -8.59 13.17
CA LEU A 359 1.14 -8.68 11.75
C LEU A 359 1.46 -10.13 11.38
N ASP A 360 1.12 -10.54 10.16
CA ASP A 360 1.63 -11.80 9.62
C ASP A 360 3.18 -11.77 9.64
N PRO A 361 3.86 -12.86 10.06
CA PRO A 361 5.32 -12.89 10.14
C PRO A 361 6.04 -12.48 8.84
N ARG A 362 5.42 -12.72 7.67
CA ARG A 362 5.92 -12.29 6.36
C ARG A 362 5.98 -10.77 6.23
N LEU A 363 5.08 -10.05 6.90
CA LEU A 363 5.00 -8.60 6.89
C LEU A 363 5.78 -7.93 8.03
N SER A 364 5.93 -8.59 9.18
CA SER A 364 6.58 -8.02 10.37
C SER A 364 7.94 -7.36 10.05
N PRO A 365 8.18 -6.08 10.43
CA PRO A 365 9.43 -5.38 10.12
C PRO A 365 10.66 -6.12 10.65
N VAL A 366 10.58 -6.57 11.90
CA VAL A 366 11.59 -7.37 12.58
C VAL A 366 11.04 -8.78 12.73
N LYS A 367 11.85 -9.79 12.39
CA LYS A 367 11.43 -11.20 12.41
C LYS A 367 11.79 -11.88 13.73
N ALA A 368 12.90 -11.46 14.33
CA ALA A 368 13.26 -11.89 15.67
C ALA A 368 13.99 -10.77 16.43
N ALA A 369 13.84 -10.75 17.75
CA ALA A 369 14.58 -9.84 18.62
C ALA A 369 15.42 -10.64 19.63
N ILE A 370 16.72 -10.36 19.71
CA ILE A 370 17.61 -10.98 20.68
C ILE A 370 17.72 -10.12 21.94
N LEU A 371 17.32 -10.69 23.08
CA LEU A 371 17.13 -9.98 24.34
C LEU A 371 17.93 -10.67 25.47
N PRO A 372 19.15 -10.24 25.81
CA PRO A 372 19.85 -10.82 26.97
C PRO A 372 19.07 -10.55 28.27
N LEU A 373 18.94 -11.50 29.19
CA LEU A 373 18.10 -11.36 30.40
C LEU A 373 18.40 -10.07 31.18
N SER A 374 19.68 -9.67 31.24
CA SER A 374 20.14 -8.39 31.76
C SER A 374 21.36 -7.89 30.98
N ARG A 375 21.75 -6.63 31.19
CA ARG A 375 22.97 -6.03 30.64
C ARG A 375 24.21 -6.51 31.41
N ASN A 376 24.38 -7.82 31.48
CA ASN A 376 25.51 -8.48 32.14
C ASN A 376 26.60 -8.79 31.11
N GLU A 377 27.86 -8.54 31.46
CA GLU A 377 29.02 -8.78 30.60
C GLU A 377 29.19 -10.25 30.21
N LYS A 378 28.64 -11.19 30.98
CA LYS A 378 28.66 -12.63 30.66
C LYS A 378 27.64 -13.01 29.58
N LEU A 379 26.48 -12.37 29.55
CA LEU A 379 25.41 -12.67 28.59
C LEU A 379 25.57 -11.94 27.26
N SER A 380 26.13 -10.73 27.31
CA SER A 380 26.18 -9.83 26.16
C SER A 380 26.96 -10.39 24.96
N PRO A 381 28.12 -11.07 25.13
CA PRO A 381 28.84 -11.66 24.00
C PRO A 381 28.01 -12.69 23.24
N MET A 382 27.44 -13.69 23.96
CA MET A 382 26.61 -14.74 23.36
C MET A 382 25.39 -14.16 22.65
N ALA A 383 24.69 -13.19 23.27
CA ALA A 383 23.52 -12.57 22.68
C ALA A 383 23.86 -11.73 21.42
N ARG A 384 25.00 -11.04 21.41
CA ARG A 384 25.44 -10.27 20.24
C ARG A 384 25.90 -11.16 19.09
N GLU A 385 26.62 -12.23 19.40
CA GLU A 385 27.00 -13.26 18.42
C GLU A 385 25.77 -13.90 17.80
N LEU A 386 24.81 -14.32 18.62
CA LEU A 386 23.55 -14.89 18.15
C LEU A 386 22.79 -13.90 17.23
N ALA A 387 22.70 -12.64 17.63
CA ALA A 387 22.08 -11.62 16.79
C ALA A 387 22.82 -11.44 15.46
N ALA A 388 24.16 -11.45 15.46
CA ALA A 388 24.96 -11.33 14.24
C ALA A 388 24.75 -12.51 13.29
N THR A 389 24.66 -13.73 13.82
CA THR A 389 24.39 -14.94 13.04
C THR A 389 23.00 -14.89 12.40
N LEU A 390 21.94 -14.64 13.19
CA LEU A 390 20.58 -14.61 12.66
C LEU A 390 20.33 -13.44 11.69
N ARG A 391 21.07 -12.33 11.81
CA ARG A 391 21.02 -11.21 10.85
C ARG A 391 21.46 -11.57 9.44
N GLN A 392 22.19 -12.67 9.25
CA GLN A 392 22.53 -13.15 7.90
C GLN A 392 21.31 -13.72 7.17
N LEU A 393 20.23 -14.04 7.89
CA LEU A 393 19.05 -14.72 7.35
C LEU A 393 17.78 -13.86 7.43
N TRP A 394 17.63 -13.09 8.51
CA TRP A 394 16.44 -12.31 8.78
C TRP A 394 16.76 -10.90 9.30
N ASN A 395 15.78 -9.99 9.20
CA ASN A 395 15.87 -8.73 9.92
C ASN A 395 15.70 -8.98 11.43
N VAL A 396 16.78 -8.75 12.18
CA VAL A 396 16.87 -9.08 13.61
C VAL A 396 17.30 -7.86 14.42
N ASP A 397 16.50 -7.57 15.45
CA ASP A 397 16.78 -6.52 16.41
C ASP A 397 17.56 -7.06 17.62
N PHE A 398 18.31 -6.18 18.29
CA PHE A 398 19.00 -6.49 19.55
C PHE A 398 18.71 -5.40 20.57
N ASP A 399 18.27 -5.79 21.76
CA ASP A 399 17.90 -4.84 22.80
C ASP A 399 18.29 -5.35 24.19
N ASP A 400 19.18 -4.63 24.87
CA ASP A 400 19.63 -4.87 26.25
C ASP A 400 19.16 -3.79 27.24
N ALA A 401 18.32 -2.85 26.79
CA ALA A 401 17.95 -1.67 27.57
C ALA A 401 16.73 -1.92 28.47
N GLY A 402 16.93 -1.91 29.78
CA GLY A 402 15.85 -2.04 30.76
C GLY A 402 15.34 -3.47 30.97
N ALA A 403 14.27 -3.61 31.75
CA ALA A 403 13.76 -4.92 32.16
C ALA A 403 13.25 -5.75 30.97
N ILE A 404 13.43 -7.07 31.01
CA ILE A 404 13.05 -7.99 29.92
C ILE A 404 11.57 -7.84 29.50
N GLY A 405 10.66 -7.68 30.47
CA GLY A 405 9.25 -7.45 30.20
C GLY A 405 9.00 -6.16 29.39
N ARG A 406 9.74 -5.07 29.65
CA ARG A 406 9.64 -3.83 28.87
C ARG A 406 10.16 -4.02 27.44
N ARG A 407 11.17 -4.86 27.26
CA ARG A 407 11.71 -5.21 25.94
C ARG A 407 10.72 -6.03 25.14
N TYR A 408 10.10 -7.04 25.74
CA TYR A 408 8.98 -7.75 25.10
C TYR A 408 7.85 -6.82 24.69
N ARG A 409 7.45 -5.85 25.54
CA ARG A 409 6.42 -4.86 25.16
C ARG A 409 6.81 -4.02 23.96
N ARG A 410 8.06 -3.55 23.87
CA ARG A 410 8.54 -2.82 22.68
C ARG A 410 8.43 -3.63 21.40
N GLN A 411 8.75 -4.92 21.48
CA GLN A 411 8.71 -5.85 20.33
C GLN A 411 7.26 -6.23 19.96
N ASP A 412 6.40 -6.46 20.94
CA ASP A 412 4.95 -6.68 20.73
C ASP A 412 4.33 -5.49 19.97
N GLU A 413 4.65 -4.25 20.39
CA GLU A 413 4.15 -3.01 19.79
C GLU A 413 4.58 -2.78 18.33
N ILE A 414 5.64 -3.45 17.86
CA ILE A 414 6.13 -3.34 16.48
C ILE A 414 5.88 -4.62 15.67
N GLY A 415 5.22 -5.60 16.29
CA GLY A 415 4.78 -6.83 15.65
C GLY A 415 5.86 -7.86 15.39
N THR A 416 6.97 -7.82 16.13
CA THR A 416 8.03 -8.84 16.05
C THR A 416 7.47 -10.20 16.49
N PRO A 417 7.50 -11.25 15.64
CA PRO A 417 6.83 -12.51 15.95
C PRO A 417 7.57 -13.33 17.02
N PHE A 418 8.91 -13.25 17.07
CA PHE A 418 9.71 -14.03 18.02
C PHE A 418 10.69 -13.16 18.83
N CYS A 419 10.63 -13.28 20.15
CA CYS A 419 11.65 -12.69 21.04
C CYS A 419 12.48 -13.82 21.66
N ILE A 420 13.80 -13.75 21.50
CA ILE A 420 14.73 -14.81 21.90
C ILE A 420 15.56 -14.29 23.06
N THR A 421 15.39 -14.91 24.22
CA THR A 421 16.06 -14.51 25.45
C THR A 421 17.26 -15.39 25.73
N VAL A 422 18.41 -14.73 25.97
CA VAL A 422 19.65 -15.35 26.43
C VAL A 422 19.76 -15.11 27.93
N ASP A 423 19.67 -16.15 28.73
CA ASP A 423 19.75 -16.09 30.20
C ASP A 423 21.03 -16.74 30.72
N PHE A 424 21.20 -16.79 32.04
CA PHE A 424 22.42 -17.37 32.63
C PHE A 424 22.53 -18.86 32.35
N ASP A 425 21.40 -19.57 32.32
CA ASP A 425 21.38 -21.00 31.99
C ASP A 425 21.84 -21.24 30.56
N SER A 426 21.63 -20.27 29.63
CA SER A 426 22.10 -20.37 28.23
C SER A 426 23.61 -20.59 28.11
N LEU A 427 24.39 -20.06 29.07
CA LEU A 427 25.84 -20.23 29.07
C LEU A 427 26.26 -21.67 29.36
N ASP A 428 25.44 -22.41 30.10
CA ASP A 428 25.70 -23.77 30.54
C ASP A 428 25.05 -24.80 29.61
N ASP A 429 23.77 -24.60 29.25
CA ASP A 429 22.97 -25.57 28.48
C ASP A 429 22.99 -25.35 26.95
N GLN A 430 23.60 -24.25 26.48
CA GLN A 430 23.63 -23.87 25.07
C GLN A 430 22.24 -23.81 24.41
N ALA A 431 21.24 -23.38 25.17
CA ALA A 431 19.87 -23.18 24.71
C ALA A 431 19.36 -21.77 25.03
N VAL A 432 18.34 -21.32 24.31
CA VAL A 432 17.71 -20.01 24.48
C VAL A 432 16.21 -20.15 24.63
N THR A 433 15.58 -19.15 25.25
CA THR A 433 14.14 -19.14 25.42
C THR A 433 13.50 -18.33 24.30
N VAL A 434 12.74 -18.99 23.42
CA VAL A 434 12.00 -18.35 22.33
C VAL A 434 10.58 -18.06 22.80
N ARG A 435 10.18 -16.79 22.75
CA ARG A 435 8.83 -16.32 23.07
C ARG A 435 8.07 -15.98 21.80
N ASP A 436 6.89 -16.57 21.65
CA ASP A 436 5.93 -16.24 20.61
C ASP A 436 5.12 -14.97 20.96
N ARG A 437 4.95 -14.07 20.01
CA ARG A 437 4.25 -12.77 20.20
C ARG A 437 2.79 -12.94 20.62
N ASP A 438 2.07 -13.78 19.89
CA ASP A 438 0.61 -13.86 19.94
C ASP A 438 0.18 -14.66 21.17
N THR A 439 0.71 -15.87 21.33
CA THR A 439 0.39 -16.78 22.43
C THR A 439 1.10 -16.41 23.74
N MET A 440 2.19 -15.64 23.65
CA MET A 440 3.12 -15.37 24.76
C MET A 440 3.81 -16.61 25.34
N ALA A 441 3.63 -17.78 24.71
CA ALA A 441 4.26 -19.02 25.13
C ALA A 441 5.79 -18.92 24.99
N GLN A 442 6.50 -19.59 25.89
CA GLN A 442 7.96 -19.63 25.92
C GLN A 442 8.42 -21.08 25.79
N GLU A 443 9.38 -21.30 24.89
CA GLU A 443 9.95 -22.61 24.61
C GLU A 443 11.47 -22.53 24.73
N ARG A 444 12.09 -23.49 25.43
CA ARG A 444 13.55 -23.61 25.52
C ARG A 444 14.06 -24.38 24.31
N VAL A 445 14.83 -23.73 23.45
CA VAL A 445 15.30 -24.27 22.18
C VAL A 445 16.82 -24.33 22.17
N PRO A 446 17.45 -25.50 21.89
CA PRO A 446 18.90 -25.59 21.71
C PRO A 446 19.39 -24.64 20.60
N LEU A 447 20.54 -23.99 20.82
CA LEU A 447 21.11 -23.05 19.84
C LEU A 447 21.37 -23.71 18.48
N ALA A 448 21.77 -24.99 18.48
CA ALA A 448 22.00 -25.77 17.27
C ALA A 448 20.73 -25.94 16.41
N ASP A 449 19.55 -25.92 17.03
CA ASP A 449 18.27 -26.14 16.34
C ASP A 449 17.52 -24.83 16.06
N LEU A 450 17.97 -23.71 16.63
CA LEU A 450 17.25 -22.44 16.61
C LEU A 450 16.99 -21.91 15.19
N GLU A 451 17.98 -22.03 14.30
CA GLU A 451 17.82 -21.60 12.91
C GLU A 451 16.71 -22.37 12.20
N ALA A 452 16.73 -23.71 12.30
CA ALA A 452 15.71 -24.56 11.72
C ALA A 452 14.33 -24.32 12.36
N TYR A 453 14.30 -24.12 13.68
CA TYR A 453 13.09 -23.79 14.43
C TYR A 453 12.41 -22.52 13.90
N LEU A 454 13.21 -21.47 13.65
CA LEU A 454 12.73 -20.19 13.11
C LEU A 454 12.38 -20.31 11.63
N ALA A 455 13.18 -20.98 10.82
CA ALA A 455 12.96 -21.11 9.37
C ALA A 455 11.62 -21.77 9.03
N VAL A 456 11.18 -22.75 9.83
CA VAL A 456 9.84 -23.37 9.65
C VAL A 456 8.71 -22.37 9.92
N ARG A 457 8.87 -21.51 10.94
CA ARG A 457 7.84 -20.55 11.39
C ARG A 457 7.86 -19.23 10.63
N LEU A 458 9.00 -18.88 10.05
CA LEU A 458 9.22 -17.70 9.21
C LEU A 458 9.18 -18.07 7.72
N ARG A 459 8.47 -19.13 7.35
CA ARG A 459 8.36 -19.55 5.94
C ARG A 459 7.70 -18.45 5.10
N GLY A 460 8.33 -18.12 3.98
CA GLY A 460 7.83 -17.12 3.05
C GLY A 460 8.17 -15.68 3.43
N VAL A 461 8.90 -15.47 4.53
CA VAL A 461 9.55 -14.19 4.88
C VAL A 461 10.59 -13.79 3.86
#